data_AF-A0A5C7JX46-F1
#
_entry.id   AF-A0A5C7JX46-F1
#
_cell.length_a   1.000
_cell.length_b   1.000
_cell.length_c   1.000
_cell.angle_alpha   90.00
_cell.angle_beta   90.00
_cell.angle_gamma   90.00
#
_symmetry.space_group_name_H-M   'P 1'
#
loop_
_entity.id
_entity.type
_entity.pdbx_description
1 polymer ?
#
loop_
_entity_poly.entity_id
_entity_poly.type
_entity_poly.pdbx_seq_one_letter_code
_entity_poly.pdbx_strand_id
1 'polypeptide(L)'
;MGFLLSLIAFELLIVVVPLGLLYGWITNANESNKKYLYIAIQIDIAINTACKELLNDIFIIQRIHEFGSPYETVSYVLGKNKELNNLTGIGKFIAKGLDYLDPYHVEKAIGLNVPNIKLGFWTSAFRFSIALLIVFVLMMILALTIIGLYLGISYLINLI
;
A
#
# COMPACT_ATOMS: atom_id res chain seq x y z
N MET A 1 23.65 2.55 -10.50
CA MET A 1 23.89 2.45 -9.05
C MET A 1 22.58 2.29 -8.26
N GLY A 2 21.55 3.11 -8.50
CA GLY A 2 20.29 3.08 -7.73
C GLY A 2 19.58 1.72 -7.67
N PHE A 3 19.48 1.00 -8.80
CA PHE A 3 18.89 -0.34 -8.84
C PHE A 3 19.61 -1.34 -7.91
N LEU A 4 20.94 -1.41 -7.96
CA LEU A 4 21.72 -2.30 -7.09
C LEU A 4 21.53 -1.94 -5.60
N LEU A 5 21.49 -0.64 -5.30
CA LEU A 5 21.24 -0.17 -3.94
C LEU A 5 19.83 -0.55 -3.46
N SER A 6 18.82 -0.51 -4.35
CA SER A 6 17.47 -0.94 -4.01
C SER A 6 17.35 -2.42 -3.70
N LEU A 7 18.11 -3.29 -4.40
CA LEU A 7 18.14 -4.73 -4.10
C LEU A 7 18.65 -4.99 -2.67
N ILE A 8 19.78 -4.37 -2.32
CA ILE A 8 20.34 -4.45 -0.96
C ILE A 8 19.35 -3.88 0.06
N ALA A 9 18.70 -2.75 -0.25
CA ALA A 9 17.72 -2.14 0.64
C ALA A 9 16.51 -3.06 0.91
N PHE A 10 16.03 -3.80 -0.10
CA PHE A 10 14.94 -4.77 0.09
C PHE A 10 15.35 -5.94 0.98
N GLU A 11 16.56 -6.46 0.84
CA GLU A 11 17.08 -7.52 1.73
C GLU A 11 17.16 -7.03 3.18
N LEU A 12 17.70 -5.82 3.39
CA LEU A 12 17.77 -5.20 4.71
C LEU A 12 16.37 -4.92 5.29
N LEU A 13 15.40 -4.53 4.47
CA LEU A 13 14.01 -4.34 4.88
C LEU A 13 13.41 -5.64 5.43
N ILE A 14 13.67 -6.78 4.79
CA ILE A 14 13.13 -8.08 5.21
C ILE A 14 13.83 -8.62 6.46
N VAL A 15 15.13 -8.37 6.62
CA VAL A 15 15.92 -8.95 7.73
C VAL A 15 16.05 -8.00 8.91
N VAL A 16 16.47 -6.76 8.69
CA VAL A 16 16.86 -5.81 9.76
C VAL A 16 15.65 -5.13 10.37
N VAL A 17 14.63 -4.76 9.58
CA VAL A 17 13.47 -4.03 10.11
C VAL A 17 12.68 -4.88 11.12
N PRO A 18 12.37 -6.17 10.89
CA PRO A 18 11.72 -6.99 11.91
C PRO A 18 12.53 -7.09 13.21
N LEU A 19 13.85 -7.23 13.11
CA LEU A 19 14.74 -7.26 14.28
C LEU A 19 14.71 -5.92 15.04
N GLY A 20 14.77 -4.80 14.33
CA GLY A 20 14.69 -3.46 14.93
C GLY A 20 13.33 -3.16 15.57
N LEU A 21 12.23 -3.64 14.97
CA LEU A 21 10.89 -3.54 15.54
C LEU A 21 10.77 -4.38 16.82
N LEU A 22 11.24 -5.62 16.80
CA LEU A 22 11.23 -6.52 17.94
C LEU A 22 12.08 -5.97 19.09
N TYR A 23 13.30 -5.50 18.81
CA TYR A 23 14.15 -4.88 19.80
C TYR A 23 13.49 -3.63 20.41
N GLY A 24 12.94 -2.74 19.57
CA GLY A 24 12.24 -1.54 20.04
C GLY A 24 11.00 -1.84 20.88
N TRP A 25 10.28 -2.92 20.56
CA TRP A 25 9.14 -3.35 21.37
C TRP A 25 9.58 -3.87 22.75
N ILE A 26 10.69 -4.61 22.84
CA ILE A 26 11.22 -5.10 24.11
C ILE A 26 11.74 -3.95 24.98
N THR A 27 12.48 -3.01 24.39
CA THR A 27 13.14 -1.95 25.16
C THR A 27 12.20 -0.80 25.52
N ASN A 28 11.29 -0.46 24.62
CA ASN A 28 10.41 0.70 24.73
C ASN A 28 8.98 0.35 24.30
N ALA A 29 8.37 -0.64 24.95
CA ALA A 29 6.99 -1.06 24.67
C ALA A 29 5.95 0.08 24.75
N ASN A 30 6.25 1.12 25.54
CA ASN A 30 5.40 2.30 25.71
C ASN A 30 5.67 3.43 24.70
N GLU A 31 6.69 3.31 23.83
CA GLU A 31 6.96 4.31 22.80
C GLU A 31 5.93 4.28 21.66
N SER A 32 5.63 5.50 21.19
CA SER A 32 4.29 5.90 20.77
C SER A 32 3.83 5.40 19.39
N ASN A 33 2.51 5.35 19.24
CA ASN A 33 1.76 5.21 17.98
C ASN A 33 2.34 6.06 16.81
N LYS A 34 3.03 7.17 17.08
CA LYS A 34 3.70 8.01 16.07
C LYS A 34 4.80 7.26 15.30
N LYS A 35 5.56 6.37 15.96
CA LYS A 35 6.61 5.58 15.30
C LYS A 35 6.02 4.68 14.21
N TYR A 36 4.96 3.96 14.55
CA TYR A 36 4.26 3.08 13.61
C TYR A 36 3.58 3.86 12.49
N LEU A 37 3.04 5.03 12.79
CA LEU A 37 2.52 5.95 11.78
C LEU A 37 3.61 6.37 10.79
N TYR A 38 4.81 6.75 11.26
CA TYR A 38 5.91 7.11 10.36
C TYR A 38 6.39 5.94 9.52
N ILE A 39 6.46 4.73 10.08
CA ILE A 39 6.78 3.52 9.29
C ILE A 39 5.75 3.33 8.18
N ALA A 40 4.46 3.44 8.49
CA ALA A 40 3.40 3.32 7.49
C ALA A 40 3.53 4.37 6.38
N ILE A 41 3.80 5.63 6.73
CA ILE A 41 4.03 6.71 5.75
C ILE A 41 5.24 6.41 4.85
N GLN A 42 6.36 5.97 5.42
CA GLN A 42 7.56 5.68 4.63
C GLN A 42 7.36 4.49 3.67
N ILE A 43 6.65 3.45 4.12
CA ILE A 43 6.28 2.33 3.26
C ILE A 43 5.35 2.80 2.13
N ASP A 44 4.37 3.66 2.43
CA ASP A 44 3.45 4.21 1.44
C ASP A 44 4.19 5.06 0.37
N ILE A 45 5.15 5.89 0.79
CA ILE A 45 6.04 6.64 -0.13
C ILE A 45 6.91 5.70 -0.98
N ALA A 46 7.45 4.64 -0.37
CA ALA A 46 8.25 3.65 -1.08
C ALA A 46 7.43 2.92 -2.15
N ILE A 47 6.18 2.56 -1.85
CA ILE A 47 5.25 1.95 -2.82
C ILE A 47 4.93 2.93 -3.95
N ASN A 48 4.64 4.19 -3.63
CA ASN A 48 4.42 5.25 -4.64
C ASN A 48 5.59 5.35 -5.62
N THR A 49 6.81 5.33 -5.08
CA THR A 49 8.05 5.43 -5.87
C THR A 49 8.33 4.16 -6.69
N ALA A 50 8.26 2.99 -6.05
CA ALA A 50 8.65 1.72 -6.65
C ALA A 50 7.65 1.20 -7.69
N CYS A 51 6.37 1.52 -7.53
CA CYS A 51 5.29 1.05 -8.41
C CYS A 51 4.79 2.14 -9.36
N LYS A 52 5.58 3.20 -9.59
CA LYS A 52 5.20 4.39 -10.37
C LYS A 52 4.44 4.04 -11.66
N GLU A 53 5.03 3.23 -12.52
CA GLU A 53 4.50 2.91 -13.85
C GLU A 53 3.15 2.20 -13.71
N LEU A 54 3.10 1.17 -12.87
CA LEU A 54 1.91 0.38 -12.61
C LEU A 54 0.76 1.22 -12.03
N LEU A 55 1.06 2.05 -11.03
CA LEU A 55 0.05 2.88 -10.37
C LEU A 55 -0.50 3.96 -11.31
N ASN A 56 0.36 4.56 -12.13
CA ASN A 56 -0.08 5.55 -13.12
C ASN A 56 -1.00 4.91 -14.16
N ASP A 57 -0.66 3.73 -14.66
CA ASP A 57 -1.45 3.08 -15.72
C ASP A 57 -2.79 2.55 -15.20
N ILE A 58 -2.86 2.12 -13.93
CA ILE A 58 -4.09 1.54 -13.36
C ILE A 58 -4.99 2.61 -12.74
N PHE A 59 -4.45 3.62 -12.06
CA PHE A 59 -5.24 4.50 -11.17
C PHE A 59 -5.59 5.88 -11.73
N ILE A 60 -4.87 6.42 -12.73
CA ILE A 60 -5.15 7.76 -13.28
C ILE A 60 -5.52 7.72 -14.76
N ILE A 61 -6.36 8.67 -15.20
CA ILE A 61 -6.85 8.75 -16.58
C ILE A 61 -5.84 9.50 -17.46
N GLN A 62 -5.34 10.62 -16.96
CA GLN A 62 -4.36 11.49 -17.63
C GLN A 62 -3.17 11.72 -16.70
N ARG A 63 -1.97 11.93 -17.25
CA ARG A 63 -0.75 12.16 -16.46
C ARG A 63 -0.63 13.61 -15.95
N ILE A 64 -1.61 14.07 -15.16
CA ILE A 64 -1.67 15.43 -14.60
C ILE A 64 -0.91 15.53 -13.28
N HIS A 65 -1.14 14.59 -12.36
CA HIS A 65 -0.39 14.45 -11.12
C HIS A 65 -0.03 12.98 -10.95
N GLU A 66 1.19 12.61 -11.29
CA GLU A 66 1.62 11.22 -11.39
C GLU A 66 2.09 10.65 -10.05
N PHE A 67 1.96 9.32 -9.90
CA PHE A 67 2.69 8.55 -8.90
C PHE A 67 4.20 8.62 -9.17
N GLY A 68 5.01 8.32 -8.16
CA GLY A 68 6.47 8.18 -8.29
C GLY A 68 7.33 9.22 -7.56
N SER A 69 6.72 10.21 -6.90
CA SER A 69 7.45 11.19 -6.10
C SER A 69 7.97 10.53 -4.80
N PRO A 70 9.26 10.68 -4.46
CA PRO A 70 9.85 10.13 -3.23
C PRO A 70 9.46 10.94 -1.98
N TYR A 71 8.54 11.90 -2.10
CA TYR A 71 8.06 12.75 -1.02
C TYR A 71 6.55 12.65 -0.79
N GLU A 72 5.84 11.90 -1.64
CA GLU A 72 4.38 11.81 -1.61
C GLU A 72 3.93 10.38 -1.37
N THR A 73 2.87 10.21 -0.58
CA THR A 73 2.24 8.92 -0.32
C THR A 73 1.30 8.53 -1.45
N VAL A 74 0.95 7.24 -1.61
CA VAL A 74 -0.07 6.82 -2.58
C VAL A 74 -1.41 7.52 -2.28
N SER A 75 -1.75 7.63 -1.00
CA SER A 75 -2.96 8.33 -0.51
C SER A 75 -3.00 9.80 -0.93
N TYR A 76 -1.87 10.52 -0.91
CA TYR A 76 -1.79 11.91 -1.35
C TYR A 76 -2.03 12.05 -2.86
N VAL A 77 -1.36 11.23 -3.66
CA VAL A 77 -1.49 11.26 -5.13
C VAL A 77 -2.92 10.87 -5.55
N LEU A 78 -3.52 9.87 -4.89
CA LEU A 78 -4.94 9.53 -5.08
C LEU A 78 -5.85 10.71 -4.71
N GLY A 79 -5.58 11.41 -3.61
CA GLY A 79 -6.35 12.59 -3.19
C GLY A 79 -6.31 13.72 -4.22
N LYS A 80 -5.11 14.07 -4.71
CA LYS A 80 -4.95 15.10 -5.76
C LYS A 80 -5.68 14.71 -7.05
N ASN A 81 -5.55 13.48 -7.49
CA ASN A 81 -6.25 13.02 -8.69
C ASN A 81 -7.76 12.89 -8.48
N LYS A 82 -8.24 12.60 -7.26
CA LYS A 82 -9.66 12.60 -6.92
C LYS A 82 -10.24 14.01 -7.05
N GLU A 83 -9.56 15.02 -6.51
CA GLU A 83 -9.92 16.44 -6.62
C GLU A 83 -10.00 16.91 -8.09
N LEU A 84 -9.06 16.43 -8.92
CA LEU A 84 -9.00 16.74 -10.35
C LEU A 84 -9.97 15.90 -11.21
N ASN A 85 -10.80 15.03 -10.61
CA ASN A 85 -11.63 14.04 -11.33
C ASN A 85 -10.84 13.15 -12.31
N ASN A 86 -9.58 12.88 -12.00
CA ASN A 86 -8.61 12.22 -12.87
C ASN A 86 -8.31 10.76 -12.45
N LEU A 87 -9.12 10.17 -11.57
CA LEU A 87 -9.00 8.75 -11.21
C LEU A 87 -9.77 7.84 -12.16
N THR A 88 -9.18 6.70 -12.51
CA THR A 88 -9.88 5.59 -13.18
C THR A 88 -10.94 4.98 -12.26
N GLY A 89 -11.76 4.05 -12.79
CA GLY A 89 -12.69 3.28 -11.96
C GLY A 89 -12.00 2.51 -10.82
N ILE A 90 -10.83 1.93 -11.10
CA ILE A 90 -10.03 1.22 -10.11
C ILE A 90 -9.44 2.22 -9.10
N GLY A 91 -8.88 3.34 -9.56
CA GLY A 91 -8.36 4.39 -8.67
C GLY A 91 -9.41 4.92 -7.70
N LYS A 92 -10.64 5.16 -8.18
CA LYS A 92 -11.79 5.56 -7.33
C LYS A 92 -12.17 4.47 -6.33
N PHE A 93 -12.13 3.21 -6.72
CA PHE A 93 -12.41 2.09 -5.83
C PHE A 93 -11.38 2.00 -4.69
N ILE A 94 -10.09 2.11 -5.01
CA ILE A 94 -9.02 2.12 -4.01
C ILE A 94 -9.16 3.32 -3.06
N ALA A 95 -9.40 4.52 -3.58
CA ALA A 95 -9.63 5.71 -2.76
C ALA A 95 -10.80 5.51 -1.77
N LYS A 96 -11.91 4.90 -2.22
CA LYS A 96 -13.04 4.53 -1.34
C LYS A 96 -12.67 3.48 -0.30
N GLY A 97 -11.80 2.53 -0.65
CA GLY A 97 -11.27 1.54 0.30
C GLY A 97 -10.46 2.18 1.42
N LEU A 98 -9.64 3.18 1.09
CA LEU A 98 -8.92 3.98 2.08
C LEU A 98 -9.88 4.79 2.96
N ASP A 99 -10.89 5.44 2.36
CA ASP A 99 -11.93 6.20 3.10
C ASP A 99 -12.80 5.30 4.00
N TYR A 100 -12.92 4.01 3.66
CA TYR A 100 -13.59 3.03 4.51
C TYR A 100 -12.76 2.73 5.77
N LEU A 101 -11.44 2.57 5.63
CA LEU A 101 -10.54 2.32 6.76
C LEU A 101 -10.41 3.53 7.67
N ASP A 102 -10.32 4.72 7.08
CA ASP A 102 -10.17 5.98 7.79
C ASP A 102 -11.00 7.06 7.07
N PRO A 103 -12.10 7.58 7.66
CA PRO A 103 -12.99 8.50 6.96
C PRO A 103 -12.25 9.71 6.36
N TYR A 104 -12.49 9.98 5.08
CA TYR A 104 -11.86 11.05 4.29
C TYR A 104 -10.33 10.93 4.22
N HIS A 105 -9.81 9.71 4.10
CA HIS A 105 -8.37 9.43 4.20
C HIS A 105 -7.58 10.22 3.16
N VAL A 106 -8.01 10.15 1.90
CA VAL A 106 -7.28 10.76 0.78
C VAL A 106 -7.43 12.28 0.76
N GLU A 107 -8.56 12.81 1.22
CA GLU A 107 -8.77 14.25 1.39
C GLU A 107 -7.90 14.82 2.52
N LYS A 108 -7.81 14.11 3.65
CA LYS A 108 -6.92 14.52 4.75
C LYS A 108 -5.45 14.51 4.31
N ALA A 109 -5.06 13.52 3.51
CA ALA A 109 -3.69 13.42 3.01
C ALA A 109 -3.26 14.68 2.23
N ILE A 110 -4.16 15.28 1.45
CA ILE A 110 -3.88 16.50 0.70
C ILE A 110 -4.18 17.80 1.47
N GLY A 111 -4.54 17.71 2.75
CA GLY A 111 -4.79 18.86 3.62
C GLY A 111 -6.15 19.52 3.47
N LEU A 112 -7.15 18.84 2.89
CA LEU A 112 -8.51 19.36 2.84
C LEU A 112 -9.16 19.38 4.23
N ASN A 113 -9.97 20.42 4.47
CA ASN A 113 -10.78 20.49 5.67
C ASN A 113 -12.02 19.59 5.51
N VAL A 114 -12.06 18.51 6.28
CA VAL A 114 -13.10 17.49 6.23
C VAL A 114 -13.71 17.25 7.61
N PRO A 115 -14.94 16.73 7.71
CA PRO A 115 -15.55 16.39 8.98
C PRO A 115 -14.66 15.48 9.83
N ASN A 116 -14.46 15.84 11.10
CA ASN A 116 -13.67 15.05 12.05
C ASN A 116 -14.48 13.85 12.55
N ILE A 117 -14.51 12.78 11.76
CA ILE A 117 -15.17 11.53 12.10
C ILE A 117 -14.13 10.57 12.68
N LYS A 118 -14.25 10.28 13.98
CA LYS A 118 -13.45 9.24 14.64
C LYS A 118 -14.27 7.95 14.73
N LEU A 119 -13.73 6.88 14.18
CA LEU A 119 -14.28 5.54 14.34
C LEU A 119 -14.00 5.01 15.75
N GLY A 120 -14.96 4.29 16.34
CA GLY A 120 -14.74 3.57 17.59
C GLY A 120 -13.72 2.43 17.39
N PHE A 121 -12.97 2.08 18.44
CA PHE A 121 -11.90 1.08 18.37
C PHE A 121 -12.36 -0.23 17.70
N TRP A 122 -13.48 -0.80 18.15
CA TRP A 122 -14.03 -2.05 17.59
C TRP A 122 -14.44 -1.92 16.13
N THR A 123 -14.98 -0.78 15.73
CA THR A 123 -15.32 -0.51 14.34
C THR A 123 -14.07 -0.44 13.48
N SER A 124 -13.05 0.30 13.91
CA SER A 124 -11.76 0.36 13.22
C SER A 124 -11.15 -1.03 13.10
N ALA A 125 -11.04 -1.77 14.20
CA ALA A 125 -10.48 -3.11 14.22
C ALA A 125 -11.20 -4.06 13.25
N PHE A 126 -12.53 -4.02 13.22
CA PHE A 126 -13.33 -4.83 12.29
C PHE A 126 -13.10 -4.44 10.82
N ARG A 127 -13.10 -3.14 10.50
CA ARG A 127 -12.83 -2.66 9.14
C ARG A 127 -11.43 -3.02 8.65
N PHE A 128 -10.43 -2.88 9.51
CA PHE A 128 -9.06 -3.32 9.23
C PHE A 128 -8.97 -4.83 9.05
N SER A 129 -9.67 -5.62 9.86
CA SER A 129 -9.71 -7.09 9.71
C SER A 129 -10.31 -7.51 8.36
N ILE A 130 -11.37 -6.83 7.90
CA ILE A 130 -11.93 -7.06 6.55
C ILE A 130 -10.90 -6.74 5.47
N ALA A 131 -10.22 -5.60 5.55
CA ALA A 131 -9.20 -5.25 4.56
C ALA A 131 -8.03 -6.24 4.53
N LEU A 132 -7.57 -6.68 5.71
CA LEU A 132 -6.56 -7.73 5.84
C LEU A 132 -7.03 -9.05 5.21
N LEU A 133 -8.29 -9.45 5.45
CA LEU A 133 -8.86 -10.66 4.87
C LEU A 133 -8.94 -10.56 3.34
N ILE A 134 -9.35 -9.41 2.79
CA ILE A 134 -9.38 -9.18 1.33
C ILE A 134 -7.98 -9.32 0.74
N VAL A 135 -6.97 -8.67 1.33
CA VAL A 135 -5.57 -8.79 0.89
C VAL A 135 -5.09 -10.24 0.95
N PHE A 136 -5.39 -10.95 2.03
CA PHE A 136 -5.04 -12.36 2.19
C PHE A 136 -5.69 -13.25 1.11
N VAL A 137 -6.98 -13.07 0.83
CA VAL A 137 -7.69 -13.82 -0.22
C VAL A 137 -7.11 -13.52 -1.59
N LEU A 138 -6.78 -12.25 -1.90
CA LEU A 138 -6.13 -11.88 -3.16
C LEU A 138 -4.75 -12.53 -3.31
N MET A 139 -3.96 -12.55 -2.23
CA MET A 139 -2.66 -13.24 -2.23
C MET A 139 -2.81 -14.75 -2.43
N MET A 140 -3.84 -15.38 -1.85
CA MET A 140 -4.12 -16.79 -2.04
C MET A 140 -4.53 -17.10 -3.48
N ILE A 141 -5.39 -16.29 -4.08
CA ILE A 141 -5.76 -16.42 -5.50
C ILE A 141 -4.52 -16.30 -6.39
N LEU A 142 -3.67 -15.30 -6.14
CA LEU A 142 -2.42 -15.11 -6.87
C LEU A 142 -1.47 -16.31 -6.72
N ALA A 143 -1.35 -16.88 -5.52
CA ALA A 143 -0.52 -18.07 -5.30
C ALA A 143 -1.07 -19.28 -6.08
N LEU A 144 -2.38 -19.51 -6.06
CA LEU A 144 -3.02 -20.61 -6.78
C LEU A 144 -2.87 -20.46 -8.30
N THR A 145 -2.97 -19.25 -8.84
CA THR A 145 -2.76 -19.02 -10.29
C THR A 145 -1.31 -19.29 -10.68
N ILE A 146 -0.34 -18.87 -9.87
CA ILE A 146 1.09 -19.15 -10.11
C ILE A 146 1.36 -20.66 -10.08
N ILE A 147 0.83 -21.38 -9.08
CA ILE A 147 0.98 -22.84 -8.98
C ILE A 147 0.35 -23.53 -10.19
N GLY A 148 -0.86 -23.12 -10.58
CA GLY A 148 -1.55 -23.68 -11.76
C GLY A 148 -0.75 -23.46 -13.05
N LEU A 149 -0.21 -22.27 -13.25
CA LEU A 149 0.65 -21.95 -14.39
C LEU A 149 1.93 -22.79 -14.39
N TYR A 150 2.59 -22.93 -13.24
CA TYR A 150 3.79 -23.77 -13.09
C TYR A 150 3.52 -25.23 -13.45
N LEU A 151 2.44 -25.82 -12.92
CA LEU A 151 2.05 -27.19 -13.21
C LEU A 151 1.69 -27.39 -14.70
N GLY A 152 0.98 -26.43 -15.30
CA GLY A 152 0.63 -26.46 -16.72
C GLY A 152 1.85 -26.40 -17.63
N ILE A 153 2.80 -25.50 -17.35
CA ILE A 153 4.06 -25.40 -18.10
C ILE A 153 4.89 -26.67 -17.93
N SER A 154 5.00 -27.20 -16.70
CA SER A 154 5.72 -28.44 -16.42
C SER A 154 5.13 -29.63 -17.20
N TYR A 155 3.79 -29.74 -17.24
CA TYR A 155 3.13 -30.79 -18.01
C TYR A 155 3.41 -30.69 -19.51
N LEU A 156 3.34 -29.49 -20.09
CA LEU A 156 3.65 -29.26 -21.51
C LEU A 156 5.10 -29.62 -21.86
N ILE A 157 6.06 -29.28 -21.00
CA ILE A 157 7.48 -29.63 -21.19
C ILE A 157 7.68 -31.15 -21.19
N ASN A 158 6.96 -31.89 -20.34
CA ASN A 158 7.07 -33.35 -20.28
C ASN A 158 6.35 -34.07 -21.44
N LEU A 159 5.54 -33.35 -22.23
CA LEU A 159 4.82 -33.92 -23.39
C LEU A 159 5.62 -33.81 -24.70
N ILE A 160 6.62 -32.91 -24.75
CA ILE A 160 7.52 -32.67 -25.89
C ILE A 160 8.77 -33.56 -25.75
#